data_AF-A0A6F8PVY1-F1
#
_entry.id   AF-A0A6F8PVY1-F1
#
_cell.length_a   1.000
_cell.length_b   1.000
_cell.length_c   1.000
_cell.angle_alpha   90.00
_cell.angle_beta   90.00
_cell.angle_gamma   90.00
#
_symmetry.space_group_name_H-M   'P 1'
#
loop_
_entity.id
_entity.type
_entity.pdbx_description
1 polymer ?
#
loop_
_entity_poly.entity_id
_entity_poly.type
_entity_poly.pdbx_seq_one_letter_code
_entity_poly.pdbx_strand_id
1 'polypeptide(L)'
;MKFHERVKFYIEWKGITKKRVAEVAGITQSALYRFLNGTSTMKSSHLQKINEEWPEMVAFSFDISPHIANEAQRINEQDFQAFVAKLKAVDASKTV
;
A
#
# COMPACT_ATOMS: atom_id res chain seq x y z
N MET A 1 15.43 -10.57 5.52
CA MET A 1 15.48 -9.58 4.43
C MET A 1 14.95 -8.26 4.96
N LYS A 2 15.71 -7.17 4.86
CA LYS A 2 15.29 -5.82 5.25
C LYS A 2 14.22 -5.29 4.28
N PHE A 3 13.46 -4.29 4.70
CA PHE A 3 12.38 -3.70 3.91
C PHE A 3 12.81 -3.34 2.47
N HIS A 4 13.91 -2.60 2.29
CA HIS A 4 14.39 -2.20 0.97
C HIS A 4 14.86 -3.38 0.09
N GLU A 5 15.40 -4.44 0.70
CA GLU A 5 15.78 -5.66 0.00
C GLU A 5 14.53 -6.40 -0.51
N ARG A 6 13.44 -6.39 0.26
CA ARG A 6 12.14 -6.97 -0.18
C ARG A 6 11.53 -6.20 -1.32
N VAL A 7 11.57 -4.87 -1.27
CA VAL A 7 11.14 -4.01 -2.39
C VAL A 7 11.98 -4.34 -3.64
N LYS A 8 13.31 -4.39 -3.50
CA LYS A 8 14.21 -4.73 -4.61
C LYS A 8 13.89 -6.10 -5.21
N PHE A 9 13.71 -7.11 -4.37
CA PHE A 9 13.34 -8.46 -4.79
C PHE A 9 12.01 -8.47 -5.55
N TYR A 10 10.98 -7.79 -5.03
CA TYR A 10 9.66 -7.74 -5.68
C TYR A 10 9.74 -7.11 -7.07
N ILE A 11 10.46 -6.00 -7.21
CA ILE A 11 10.70 -5.31 -8.48
C ILE A 11 11.35 -6.25 -9.49
N GLU A 12 12.37 -7.00 -9.08
CA GLU A 12 13.11 -7.93 -9.94
C GLU A 12 12.27 -9.16 -10.31
N TRP A 13 11.52 -9.71 -9.35
CA TRP A 13 10.63 -10.86 -9.56
C TRP A 13 9.48 -10.56 -10.52
N LYS A 14 8.85 -9.38 -10.40
CA LYS A 14 7.77 -8.95 -11.29
C LYS A 14 8.24 -8.35 -12.61
N GLY A 15 9.55 -8.15 -12.80
CA GLY A 15 10.09 -7.48 -13.99
C GLY A 15 9.71 -5.99 -14.09
N ILE A 16 9.45 -5.33 -12.96
CA ILE A 16 9.10 -3.91 -12.94
C ILE A 16 10.37 -3.09 -13.16
N THR A 17 10.29 -2.06 -14.01
CA THR A 17 11.43 -1.18 -14.21
C THR A 17 11.61 -0.25 -13.00
N LYS A 18 12.85 -0.14 -12.50
CA LYS A 18 13.19 0.79 -11.40
C LYS A 18 12.80 2.24 -11.72
N LYS A 19 12.85 2.63 -13.01
CA LYS A 19 12.36 3.93 -13.50
C LYS A 19 10.87 4.13 -13.20
N ARG A 20 10.02 3.16 -13.53
CA ARG A 20 8.57 3.23 -13.30
C ARG A 20 8.24 3.33 -11.81
N VAL A 21 8.98 2.61 -10.96
CA VAL A 21 8.81 2.71 -9.50
C VAL A 21 9.14 4.12 -9.01
N ALA A 22 10.20 4.73 -9.51
CA ALA A 22 10.57 6.10 -9.15
C ALA A 22 9.51 7.13 -9.59
N GLU A 23 8.94 6.95 -10.79
CA GLU A 23 7.84 7.78 -11.31
C GLU A 23 6.59 7.69 -10.43
N VAL A 24 6.14 6.48 -10.11
CA VAL A 24 4.96 6.25 -9.24
C VAL A 24 5.18 6.85 -7.84
N ALA A 25 6.35 6.60 -7.26
CA ALA A 25 6.71 7.15 -5.95
C ALA A 25 6.86 8.69 -5.96
N GLY A 26 7.01 9.30 -7.14
CA GLY A 26 7.29 10.73 -7.28
C GLY A 26 8.66 11.12 -6.75
N ILE A 27 9.68 10.29 -6.97
CA ILE A 27 11.07 10.53 -6.55
C ILE A 27 12.03 10.41 -7.74
N THR A 28 13.23 10.95 -7.58
CA THR A 28 14.29 10.74 -8.58
C THR A 28 14.78 9.29 -8.56
N GLN A 29 15.26 8.79 -9.70
CA GLN A 29 15.85 7.45 -9.77
C GLN A 29 17.02 7.32 -8.79
N SER A 30 17.87 8.34 -8.65
CA SER A 30 18.98 8.34 -7.70
C SER A 30 18.52 8.20 -6.23
N ALA A 31 17.38 8.79 -5.86
CA ALA A 31 16.80 8.59 -4.53
C ALA A 31 16.28 7.16 -4.36
N LEU A 32 15.63 6.60 -5.39
CA LEU A 32 15.22 5.20 -5.37
C LEU A 32 16.41 4.25 -5.23
N TYR A 33 17.49 4.45 -6.00
CA TYR A 33 18.70 3.61 -5.91
C TYR A 33 19.33 3.66 -4.52
N ARG A 34 19.42 4.84 -3.89
CA ARG A 34 19.91 4.97 -2.50
C ARG A 34 19.02 4.20 -1.52
N PHE A 35 17.71 4.28 -1.69
CA PHE A 35 16.77 3.49 -0.90
C PHE A 35 16.96 1.98 -1.09
N LEU A 36 17.01 1.50 -2.35
CA LEU A 36 17.17 0.07 -2.66
C LEU A 36 18.51 -0.50 -2.18
N ASN A 37 19.53 0.34 -2.06
CA ASN A 37 20.84 -0.02 -1.50
C ASN A 37 20.92 0.16 0.02
N GLY A 38 19.83 0.59 0.68
CA GLY A 38 19.76 0.76 2.12
C GLY A 38 20.51 1.98 2.66
N THR A 39 20.96 2.90 1.80
CA THR A 39 21.68 4.12 2.20
C THR A 39 20.77 5.31 2.49
N SER A 40 19.47 5.17 2.24
CA SER A 40 18.45 6.15 2.62
C SER A 40 17.11 5.48 2.93
N THR A 41 16.28 6.14 3.72
CA THR A 41 14.92 5.68 4.04
C THR A 41 13.89 6.37 3.13
N MET A 42 12.84 5.64 2.75
CA MET A 42 11.74 6.22 1.97
C MET A 42 10.70 6.83 2.91
N LYS A 43 10.18 8.01 2.57
CA LYS A 43 9.11 8.65 3.35
C LYS A 43 7.79 7.91 3.13
N SER A 44 6.91 7.94 4.14
CA SER A 44 5.57 7.34 4.10
C SER A 44 4.73 7.83 2.93
N SER A 45 4.81 9.12 2.58
CA SER A 45 4.07 9.69 1.44
C SER A 45 4.45 9.09 0.08
N HIS A 46 5.71 8.68 -0.10
CA HIS A 46 6.14 8.00 -1.32
C HIS A 46 5.70 6.53 -1.32
N LEU A 47 5.75 5.88 -0.16
CA LEU A 47 5.24 4.51 0.01
C LEU A 47 3.74 4.43 -0.23
N GLN A 48 2.97 5.44 0.18
CA GLN A 48 1.53 5.49 -0.07
C GLN A 48 1.22 5.48 -1.57
N LYS A 49 1.94 6.26 -2.38
CA LYS A 49 1.79 6.25 -3.84
C LYS A 49 2.15 4.90 -4.46
N ILE A 50 3.21 4.26 -3.94
CA ILE A 50 3.56 2.90 -4.35
C ILE A 50 2.44 1.92 -3.98
N ASN A 51 1.80 2.08 -2.81
CA ASN A 51 0.71 1.24 -2.34
C ASN A 51 -0.58 1.40 -3.16
N GLU A 52 -0.82 2.58 -3.74
CA GLU A 52 -1.96 2.82 -4.63
C GLU A 52 -1.82 2.03 -5.95
N GLU A 53 -0.61 1.89 -6.49
CA GLU A 53 -0.35 1.14 -7.73
C GLU A 53 -0.07 -0.35 -7.48
N TRP A 54 0.71 -0.66 -6.45
CA TRP A 54 1.18 -2.01 -6.11
C TRP A 54 1.04 -2.29 -4.61
N PRO A 55 -0.19 -2.44 -4.11
CA PRO A 55 -0.43 -2.73 -2.69
C PRO A 55 0.27 -4.02 -2.24
N GLU A 56 0.36 -5.01 -3.12
CA GLU A 56 1.02 -6.28 -2.83
C GLU A 56 2.54 -6.15 -2.67
N MET A 57 3.18 -5.20 -3.37
CA MET A 57 4.60 -4.90 -3.15
C MET A 57 4.83 -4.36 -1.75
N VAL A 58 3.96 -3.45 -1.30
CA VAL A 58 4.07 -2.82 0.02
C VAL A 58 3.80 -3.85 1.11
N ALA A 59 2.74 -4.65 0.96
CA ALA A 59 2.42 -5.74 1.88
C ALA A 59 3.57 -6.75 2.00
N PHE A 60 4.12 -7.21 0.87
CA PHE A 60 5.28 -8.09 0.84
C PHE A 60 6.49 -7.45 1.53
N SER A 61 6.75 -6.16 1.27
CA SER A 61 7.92 -5.45 1.81
C SER A 61 7.87 -5.25 3.32
N PHE A 62 6.67 -5.11 3.87
CA PHE A 62 6.43 -5.08 5.32
C PHE A 62 6.38 -6.46 5.97
N ASP A 63 6.56 -7.55 5.21
CA ASP A 63 6.42 -8.92 5.72
C ASP A 63 5.02 -9.21 6.28
N ILE A 64 4.00 -8.53 5.74
CA ILE A 64 2.63 -8.72 6.19
C ILE A 64 2.19 -10.08 5.66
N SER A 65 1.91 -10.99 6.59
CA SER A 65 1.33 -12.30 6.26
C SER A 65 0.07 -12.09 5.41
N PRO A 66 -0.12 -12.88 4.33
CA PRO A 66 -1.32 -12.81 3.49
C PRO A 66 -2.63 -12.89 4.29
N HIS A 67 -2.62 -13.57 5.43
CA HIS A 67 -3.76 -13.65 6.35
C HIS A 67 -4.12 -12.28 6.94
N ILE A 68 -3.13 -11.52 7.41
CA ILE A 68 -3.32 -10.21 8.04
C ILE A 68 -3.80 -9.18 7.00
N ALA A 69 -3.29 -9.23 5.77
CA ALA A 69 -3.75 -8.36 4.69
C ALA A 69 -5.23 -8.61 4.33
N ASN A 70 -5.63 -9.88 4.26
CA ASN A 70 -7.02 -10.28 4.00
C ASN A 70 -7.96 -9.90 5.16
N GLU A 71 -7.51 -10.03 6.42
CA GLU A 71 -8.29 -9.60 7.57
C GLU A 71 -8.46 -8.08 7.64
N ALA A 72 -7.41 -7.32 7.36
CA ALA A 72 -7.48 -5.86 7.34
C ALA A 72 -8.48 -5.33 6.29
N GLN A 73 -8.55 -5.95 5.12
CA GLN A 73 -9.56 -5.60 4.10
C GLN A 73 -10.99 -5.88 4.56
N ARG A 74 -11.22 -6.99 5.29
CA ARG A 74 -12.55 -7.34 5.83
C ARG A 74 -13.03 -6.36 6.90
N ILE A 75 -12.12 -5.88 7.75
CA ILE A 75 -12.45 -4.87 8.78
C ILE A 75 -12.93 -3.59 8.12
N ASN A 76 -12.22 -3.12 7.09
CA ASN A 76 -12.60 -1.90 6.36
C ASN A 76 -13.98 -2.05 5.68
N GLU A 77 -14.26 -3.21 5.07
CA GLU A 77 -15.56 -3.49 4.47
C GLU A 77 -16.68 -3.55 5.53
N GLN A 78 -16.46 -4.23 6.66
CA GLN A 78 -17.46 -4.30 7.73
C GLN A 78 -17.77 -2.92 8.33
N ASP A 79 -16.75 -2.11 8.60
CA ASP A 79 -16.92 -0.76 9.15
C ASP A 79 -17.65 0.15 8.15
N PHE A 80 -17.32 0.04 6.86
CA PHE A 80 -18.01 0.75 5.79
C PHE A 80 -19.48 0.33 5.69
N GLN A 81 -19.79 -0.97 5.70
CA GLN A 81 -21.17 -1.47 5.66
C GLN A 81 -21.95 -1.07 6.92
N ALA A 82 -21.32 -1.08 8.10
CA ALA A 82 -21.93 -0.63 9.34
C ALA A 82 -22.27 0.88 9.29
N PHE A 83 -21.40 1.69 8.69
CA PHE A 83 -21.66 3.11 8.43
C PHE A 83 -22.83 3.32 7.46
N VAL A 84 -22.84 2.61 6.33
CA VAL A 84 -23.94 2.68 5.35
C VAL A 84 -25.27 2.26 5.95
N ALA A 85 -25.29 1.20 6.77
CA ALA A 85 -26.49 0.75 7.48
C ALA A 85 -27.03 1.83 8.44
N LYS A 86 -26.15 2.51 9.18
CA LYS A 86 -26.54 3.65 10.03
C LYS A 86 -27.13 4.80 9.22
N LEU A 87 -26.55 5.14 8.07
CA LEU A 87 -27.09 6.20 7.20
C LEU A 87 -28.50 5.87 6.70
N LYS A 88 -28.72 4.63 6.23
CA LYS A 88 -30.05 4.18 5.77
C LYS A 88 -31.11 4.23 6.88
N ALA A 89 -30.74 3.88 8.11
CA ALA A 89 -31.65 3.95 9.25
C ALA A 89 -32.04 5.39 9.61
N VAL A 90 -31.15 6.36 9.39
CA VAL A 90 -31.40 7.79 9.62
C VAL A 90 -32.30 8.40 8.53
N ASP A 91 -32.19 7.97 7.28
CA ASP A 91 -33.11 8.42 6.22
C ASP A 91 -34.51 7.82 6.40
N ALA A 92 -34.60 6.55 6.81
CA ALA A 92 -35.88 5.89 7.08
C ALA A 92 -36.67 6.57 8.21
N SER A 93 -36.01 7.16 9.21
CA SER A 93 -36.67 7.85 10.32
C SER A 93 -37.12 9.29 10.02
N LYS A 94 -36.69 9.88 8.89
CA LYS A 94 -37.12 11.22 8.45
C LYS A 94 -38.34 11.21 7.54
N THR A 95 -38.87 10.03 7.20
CA THR A 95 -40.00 9.86 6.27
C THR A 95 -41.34 9.60 6.99
N VAL A 96 -41.40 9.86 8.30
CA VAL A 96 -42.61 9.78 9.14
C VAL A 96 -42.93 11.15 9.71
#